data_AF-A0A5N5KB09-F1
#
_entry.id   AF-A0A5N5KB09-F1
#
_cell.length_a   1.000
_cell.length_b   1.000
_cell.length_c   1.000
_cell.angle_alpha   90.00
_cell.angle_beta   90.00
_cell.angle_gamma   90.00
#
_symmetry.space_group_name_H-M   'P 1'
#
loop_
_entity.id
_entity.type
_entity.pdbx_description
1 polymer ?
#
loop_
_entity_poly.entity_id
_entity_poly.type
_entity_poly.pdbx_seq_one_letter_code
_entity_poly.pdbx_strand_id
1 'polypeptide(L)'
;MCLNAVTVQNAVDYLKVIGALDEHENLTVLGRHLSVLPVEPKLGKMLILGTIFNCLDPIMTVVAGLSVRDPFLIPFDKKDVSLQYISSFA
;
A
#
# COMPACT_ATOMS: atom_id res chain seq x y z
N MET A 1 5.38 -6.13 -28.53
CA MET A 1 5.81 -4.81 -28.02
C MET A 1 4.66 -3.99 -27.41
N CYS A 2 3.42 -4.05 -27.90
CA CYS A 2 2.32 -3.22 -27.40
C CYS A 2 1.81 -3.55 -25.99
N LEU A 3 2.01 -4.77 -25.48
CA LEU A 3 1.52 -5.17 -24.15
C LEU A 3 2.14 -4.33 -23.02
N ASN A 4 3.42 -4.00 -23.15
CA ASN A 4 4.15 -3.25 -22.12
C ASN A 4 3.73 -1.77 -22.08
N ALA A 5 3.33 -1.20 -23.22
CA ALA A 5 2.94 0.20 -23.30
C ALA A 5 1.66 0.48 -22.51
N VAL A 6 0.67 -0.41 -22.59
CA VAL A 6 -0.58 -0.28 -21.80
C VAL A 6 -0.30 -0.41 -20.31
N THR A 7 0.54 -1.37 -19.90
CA THR A 7 0.87 -1.55 -18.47
C THR A 7 1.64 -0.35 -17.91
N VAL A 8 2.59 0.20 -18.68
CA VAL A 8 3.31 1.42 -18.28
C VAL A 8 2.35 2.60 -18.18
N GLN A 9 1.44 2.79 -19.14
CA GLN A 9 0.46 3.86 -19.08
C GLN A 9 -0.44 3.75 -17.84
N ASN A 10 -0.95 2.54 -17.55
CA ASN A 10 -1.76 2.31 -16.36
C ASN A 10 -0.99 2.61 -15.06
N ALA A 11 0.32 2.33 -15.02
CA ALA A 11 1.17 2.66 -13.90
C ALA A 11 1.36 4.19 -13.75
N VAL A 12 1.56 4.91 -14.86
CA VAL A 12 1.62 6.38 -14.88
C VAL A 12 0.32 6.98 -14.38
N ASP A 13 -0.82 6.52 -14.90
CA ASP A 13 -2.15 7.00 -14.51
C ASP A 13 -2.40 6.73 -13.02
N TYR A 14 -2.01 5.55 -12.53
CA TYR A 14 -2.07 5.24 -11.10
C TYR A 14 -1.19 6.18 -10.26
N LEU A 15 0.04 6.46 -10.70
CA LEU A 15 0.95 7.37 -10.01
C LEU A 15 0.43 8.83 -9.99
N LYS A 16 -0.31 9.25 -11.03
CA LYS A 16 -1.05 10.53 -11.04
C LYS A 16 -2.19 10.52 -10.03
N VAL A 17 -3.01 9.47 -10.00
CA VAL A 17 -4.13 9.32 -9.05
C VAL A 17 -3.67 9.37 -7.58
N ILE A 18 -2.54 8.75 -7.25
CA ILE A 18 -2.00 8.85 -5.88
C ILE A 18 -1.29 10.18 -5.60
N GLY A 19 -1.09 11.03 -6.61
CA GLY A 19 -0.44 12.34 -6.52
C GLY A 19 1.09 12.28 -6.47
N ALA A 20 1.70 11.16 -6.88
CA ALA A 20 3.15 11.04 -7.01
C ALA A 20 3.66 11.77 -8.27
N LEU A 21 2.87 11.76 -9.34
CA LEU A 21 3.10 12.52 -10.56
C LEU A 21 2.04 13.61 -10.73
N ASP A 22 2.41 14.70 -11.41
CA ASP A 22 1.46 15.70 -11.91
C ASP A 22 0.90 15.30 -13.30
N GLU A 23 0.00 16.13 -13.85
CA GLU A 23 -0.62 15.89 -15.16
C GLU A 23 0.40 15.77 -16.30
N HIS A 24 1.56 16.43 -16.15
CA HIS A 24 2.68 16.44 -17.10
C HIS A 24 3.73 15.36 -16.79
N GLU A 25 3.43 14.41 -15.92
CA GLU A 25 4.31 13.30 -15.53
C GLU A 25 5.58 13.72 -14.78
N ASN A 26 5.60 14.93 -14.21
CA ASN A 26 6.68 15.36 -13.34
C ASN A 26 6.47 14.86 -11.91
N LEU A 27 7.57 14.57 -11.23
CA LEU A 27 7.55 14.12 -9.85
C LEU A 27 7.15 15.27 -8.90
N THR A 28 6.08 15.06 -8.14
CA THR A 28 5.63 16.03 -7.12
C THR A 28 6.53 16.00 -5.89
N VAL A 29 6.29 16.91 -4.93
CA VAL A 29 6.95 16.85 -3.61
C VAL A 29 6.61 15.53 -2.91
N LEU A 30 5.35 15.09 -2.97
CA LEU A 30 4.92 13.81 -2.44
C LEU A 30 5.65 12.67 -3.16
N GLY A 31 5.69 12.69 -4.49
CA GLY A 31 6.38 11.70 -5.31
C GLY A 31 7.86 11.54 -4.95
N ARG A 32 8.57 12.64 -4.66
CA ARG A 32 9.97 12.61 -4.17
C ARG A 32 10.14 11.87 -2.84
N HIS A 33 9.19 12.03 -1.93
CA HIS A 33 9.22 11.28 -0.66
C HIS A 33 8.87 9.81 -0.89
N LEU A 34 7.89 9.52 -1.75
CA LEU A 34 7.50 8.15 -2.06
C LEU A 34 8.61 7.37 -2.77
N SER A 35 9.40 8.01 -3.64
CA SER A 35 10.46 7.33 -4.42
C SER A 35 11.62 6.79 -3.60
N VAL A 36 11.78 7.24 -2.35
CA VAL A 36 12.86 6.79 -1.45
C VAL A 36 12.39 5.78 -0.40
N LEU A 37 11.09 5.52 -0.31
CA LEU A 37 10.53 4.59 0.66
C LEU A 37 10.56 3.15 0.09
N PRO A 38 10.99 2.14 0.88
CA PRO A 38 11.05 0.75 0.43
C PRO A 38 9.68 0.05 0.55
N VAL A 39 8.60 0.72 0.13
CA VAL A 39 7.23 0.21 0.19
C VAL A 39 6.46 0.63 -1.07
N GLU A 40 5.32 0.00 -1.31
CA GLU A 40 4.43 0.42 -2.39
C GLU A 40 4.00 1.90 -2.22
N PRO A 41 3.89 2.69 -3.30
CA PRO A 41 3.58 4.12 -3.22
C PRO A 41 2.33 4.48 -2.42
N LYS A 42 1.28 3.64 -2.46
CA LYS A 42 0.06 3.83 -1.66
C LYS A 42 0.32 3.67 -0.16
N LEU A 43 1.11 2.68 0.24
CA LEU A 43 1.48 2.46 1.63
C LEU A 43 2.42 3.55 2.14
N GLY A 44 3.37 3.99 1.31
CA GLY A 44 4.22 5.15 1.60
C GLY A 44 3.38 6.41 1.84
N LYS A 45 2.34 6.64 1.03
CA LYS A 45 1.42 7.76 1.20
C LYS A 45 0.65 7.66 2.52
N MET A 46 0.24 6.45 2.93
CA MET A 46 -0.39 6.24 4.24
C MET A 46 0.56 6.62 5.39
N LEU A 47 1.83 6.21 5.35
CA LEU A 47 2.83 6.58 6.37
C LEU A 47 3.04 8.09 6.46
N ILE A 48 3.16 8.77 5.32
CA ILE A 48 3.33 10.23 5.26
C ILE A 48 2.11 10.93 5.87
N LEU A 49 0.89 10.52 5.47
CA LEU A 49 -0.34 11.10 6.02
C LEU A 49 -0.52 10.77 7.50
N GLY A 50 -0.19 9.55 7.95
CA GLY A 50 -0.23 9.16 9.36
C GLY A 50 0.70 10.02 10.22
N THR A 51 1.85 10.42 9.68
CA THR A 51 2.75 11.38 10.33
C THR A 51 2.10 12.76 10.43
N ILE A 52 1.49 13.26 9.35
CA ILE A 52 0.84 14.58 9.31
C ILE A 52 -0.37 14.65 10.28
N PHE A 53 -1.15 13.59 10.36
CA PHE A 53 -2.33 13.49 11.25
C PHE A 53 -1.99 13.03 12.67
N ASN A 54 -0.70 12.86 12.99
CA ASN A 54 -0.22 12.41 14.30
C ASN A 54 -0.81 11.07 14.76
N CYS A 55 -1.00 10.14 13.81
CA CYS A 55 -1.48 8.77 14.03
C CYS A 55 -0.55 7.74 13.39
N LEU A 56 0.76 8.00 13.39
CA LEU A 56 1.75 7.16 12.72
C LEU A 56 1.80 5.74 13.32
N ASP A 57 1.77 5.59 14.64
CA ASP A 57 1.91 4.28 15.30
C ASP A 57 0.86 3.23 14.83
N PRO A 58 -0.46 3.51 14.85
CA PRO A 58 -1.44 2.57 14.33
C PRO A 58 -1.32 2.38 12.82
N ILE A 59 -1.01 3.44 12.07
CA ILE A 59 -0.83 3.36 10.61
C ILE A 59 0.38 2.51 10.24
N MET A 60 1.47 2.59 10.98
CA MET A 60 2.67 1.78 10.79
C MET A 60 2.36 0.29 11.01
N THR A 61 1.56 -0.02 12.03
CA THR A 61 1.08 -1.39 12.29
C THR A 61 0.27 -1.93 11.11
N VAL A 62 -0.67 -1.13 10.59
CA VAL A 62 -1.48 -1.51 9.41
C VAL A 62 -0.60 -1.70 8.18
N VAL A 63 0.30 -0.76 7.89
CA VAL A 63 1.21 -0.83 6.74
C VAL A 63 2.13 -2.04 6.83
N ALA A 64 2.66 -2.36 8.00
CA ALA A 64 3.50 -3.54 8.21
C ALA A 64 2.74 -4.83 7.89
N GLY A 65 1.49 -4.96 8.36
CA GLY A 65 0.65 -6.13 8.05
C GLY A 65 0.29 -6.24 6.57
N LEU A 66 0.08 -5.12 5.88
CA LEU A 66 -0.23 -5.10 4.44
C LEU A 66 1.01 -5.30 3.55
N SER A 67 2.22 -5.02 4.05
CA SER A 67 3.47 -5.13 3.29
C SER A 67 4.01 -6.56 3.19
N VAL A 68 3.42 -7.49 3.94
CA VAL A 68 3.82 -8.90 3.98
C VAL A 68 2.67 -9.80 3.52
N ARG A 69 2.97 -11.08 3.27
CA ARG A 69 1.93 -12.09 3.05
C ARG A 69 1.03 -12.15 4.28
N ASP A 70 -0.26 -12.42 4.05
CA ASP A 70 -1.27 -12.65 5.10
C ASP A 70 -0.67 -13.50 6.23
N PRO A 71 -0.56 -12.95 7.46
CA PRO A 71 0.01 -13.65 8.60
C PRO A 71 -0.92 -14.76 9.12
N PHE A 72 -2.19 -14.77 8.74
CA PHE A 72 -3.17 -15.75 9.18
C PHE A 72 -3.12 -17.01 8.30
N LEU A 73 -2.42 -18.03 8.79
CA LEU A 73 -2.44 -19.35 8.17
C LEU A 73 -3.72 -20.10 8.56
N ILE A 74 -4.47 -20.58 7.56
CA ILE A 74 -5.72 -21.32 7.74
C ILE A 74 -5.52 -22.77 7.29
N PRO A 75 -5.28 -23.72 8.22
CA PRO A 75 -5.24 -25.14 7.90
C PRO A 75 -6.62 -25.64 7.47
N PHE A 76 -6.68 -26.50 6.45
CA PHE A 76 -7.95 -27.04 5.93
C PHE A 76 -8.80 -27.70 7.01
N ASP A 77 -8.20 -28.51 7.88
CA ASP A 77 -8.92 -29.25 8.93
C ASP A 77 -9.41 -28.38 10.10
N LYS A 78 -8.98 -27.11 10.18
CA LYS A 78 -9.29 -26.20 11.30
C LYS A 78 -9.87 -24.87 10.83
N LYS A 79 -10.45 -24.83 9.62
CA LYS A 79 -10.92 -23.60 8.98
C LYS A 79 -11.90 -22.82 9.85
N ASP A 80 -12.97 -23.43 10.32
CA ASP A 80 -14.02 -22.74 11.09
C ASP A 80 -13.48 -22.11 12.39
N VAL A 81 -12.65 -22.87 13.11
CA VAL A 81 -12.01 -22.42 14.35
C VAL A 81 -11.03 -21.26 14.07
N SER A 82 -10.21 -21.37 13.02
CA SER A 82 -9.26 -20.30 12.66
C SER A 82 -9.96 -19.00 12.25
N LEU A 83 -11.06 -19.09 11.49
CA LEU A 83 -11.86 -17.93 11.10
C LEU A 83 -12.51 -17.26 12.31
N GLN A 84 -12.96 -18.04 13.29
CA GLN A 84 -13.50 -17.51 14.55
C GLN A 84 -12.44 -16.71 15.32
N TYR A 85 -11.21 -17.21 15.41
CA TYR A 85 -10.10 -16.46 16.04
C TYR A 85 -9.78 -15.18 15.27
N ILE A 86 -9.67 -15.24 13.94
CA ILE A 86 -9.38 -14.06 13.10
C ILE A 86 -10.50 -13.00 13.25
N SER A 87 -11.77 -13.42 13.35
CA SER A 87 -12.88 -12.50 13.56
C SER A 87 -12.81 -11.72 14.88
N SER A 88 -12.08 -12.25 15.87
CA SER A 88 -11.87 -11.59 17.16
C SER A 88 -10.72 -10.56 17.15
N PHE A 89 -9.95 -10.48 16.06
CA PHE A 89 -8.89 -9.48 15.89
C PHE A 89 -9.38 -8.15 15.29
N ALA A 90 -10.60 -8.13 14.73
CA ALA A 90 -11.24 -6.95 14.15
C ALA A 90 -12.06 -6.17 15.19
#